data_AF-A0AAE3QYW6-F1
#
_entry.id   AF-A0AAE3QYW6-F1
#
_cell.length_a   1.000
_cell.length_b   1.000
_cell.length_c   1.000
_cell.angle_alpha   90.00
_cell.angle_beta   90.00
_cell.angle_gamma   90.00
#
_symmetry.space_group_name_H-M   'P 1'
#
loop_
_entity.id
_entity.type
_entity.pdbx_description
1 polymer ?
#
loop_
_entity_poly.entity_id
_entity_poly.type
_entity_poly.pdbx_seq_one_letter_code
_entity_poly.pdbx_strand_id
1 'polypeptide(L)'
;MSRFPVYDAKMIALLKVSEEVNQLDFFFEKLAVQNNEEVEHRSALLSSALEPMIIIFLGLIVGVILVAMYLPLFQLSTNIG
;
A
#
# COMPACT_ATOMS: atom_id res chain seq x y z
N MET A 1 -11.05 30.98 -5.42
CA MET A 1 -11.35 29.61 -4.94
C MET A 1 -10.36 28.56 -5.47
N SER A 2 -9.08 28.93 -5.63
CA SER A 2 -8.00 28.11 -6.23
C SER A 2 -6.89 27.76 -5.23
N ARG A 3 -7.17 27.83 -3.92
CA ARG A 3 -6.15 27.80 -2.85
C ARG A 3 -6.20 26.56 -1.95
N PHE A 4 -7.00 25.55 -2.29
CA PHE A 4 -7.08 24.30 -1.52
C PHE A 4 -6.68 23.11 -2.41
N PRO A 5 -5.51 22.48 -2.18
CA PRO A 5 -5.03 21.35 -2.97
C PRO A 5 -5.85 20.06 -2.78
N VAL A 6 -6.85 20.09 -1.90
CA VAL A 6 -7.78 18.99 -1.64
C VAL A 6 -8.89 18.90 -2.70
N TYR A 7 -9.19 20.00 -3.40
CA TYR A 7 -10.26 20.05 -4.40
C TYR A 7 -9.68 20.11 -5.81
N ASP A 8 -9.68 18.96 -6.48
CA ASP A 8 -9.24 18.83 -7.86
C ASP A 8 -10.13 19.67 -8.81
N ALA A 9 -9.58 20.11 -9.95
CA ALA A 9 -10.30 20.89 -10.95
C ALA A 9 -11.55 20.15 -11.46
N LYS A 10 -11.48 18.81 -11.49
CA LYS A 10 -12.61 17.91 -11.76
C LYS A 10 -13.75 18.08 -10.75
N MET A 11 -13.45 18.28 -9.46
CA MET A 11 -14.43 18.48 -8.41
C MET A 11 -15.22 19.77 -8.63
N ILE A 12 -14.53 20.85 -9.00
CA ILE A 12 -15.13 22.17 -9.23
C ILE A 12 -16.06 22.12 -10.44
N ALA A 13 -15.64 21.44 -11.52
CA ALA A 13 -16.48 21.24 -12.71
C ALA A 13 -17.73 20.40 -12.39
N LEU A 14 -17.59 19.33 -11.60
CA LEU A 14 -18.71 18.51 -11.17
C LEU A 14 -19.71 19.28 -10.32
N LEU A 15 -19.24 20.08 -9.35
CA LEU A 15 -20.08 20.94 -8.50
C LEU A 15 -20.91 21.93 -9.31
N LYS A 16 -20.31 22.53 -10.34
CA LYS A 16 -20.98 23.50 -11.21
C LYS A 16 -22.08 22.84 -12.06
N VAL A 17 -21.84 21.63 -12.55
CA VAL A 17 -22.82 20.83 -13.30
C VAL A 17 -23.92 20.30 -12.38
N SER A 18 -23.58 19.86 -11.17
CA SER A 18 -24.56 19.30 -10.23
C SER A 18 -25.47 20.36 -9.59
N GLU A 19 -25.01 21.61 -9.49
CA GLU A 19 -25.83 22.77 -9.11
C GLU A 19 -26.82 23.15 -10.22
N GLU A 20 -26.40 23.09 -11.49
CA GLU A 20 -27.23 23.36 -12.67
C GLU A 20 -28.34 22.31 -12.88
N VAL A 21 -28.09 21.08 -12.43
CA VAL A 21 -29.04 19.94 -12.50
C VAL A 21 -29.85 19.79 -11.18
N ASN A 22 -29.56 20.63 -10.16
CA ASN A 22 -30.16 20.56 -8.82
C ASN A 22 -30.06 19.17 -8.16
N GLN A 23 -28.94 18.48 -8.39
CA GLN A 23 -28.66 17.12 -7.93
C GLN A 23 -27.32 17.03 -7.16
N LEU A 24 -27.00 18.08 -6.40
CA LEU A 24 -25.77 18.15 -5.60
C LEU A 24 -25.59 16.92 -4.71
N ASP A 25 -26.64 16.52 -3.97
CA ASP A 25 -26.59 15.42 -3.00
C ASP A 25 -26.20 14.08 -3.66
N PHE A 26 -26.79 13.78 -4.82
CA PHE A 26 -26.48 12.57 -5.58
C PHE A 26 -25.02 12.52 -6.05
N PHE A 27 -24.48 13.67 -6.48
CA PHE A 27 -23.09 13.74 -6.92
C PHE A 27 -22.10 13.69 -5.76
N PHE A 28 -22.42 14.29 -4.60
CA PHE A 28 -21.59 14.19 -3.39
C PHE A 28 -21.55 12.76 -2.84
N GLU A 29 -22.68 12.06 -2.84
CA GLU A 29 -22.74 10.65 -2.45
C GLU A 29 -21.88 9.78 -3.38
N LYS A 30 -22.00 9.97 -4.69
CA LYS A 30 -21.18 9.25 -5.68
C LYS A 30 -19.68 9.53 -5.50
N LEU A 31 -19.31 10.77 -5.21
CA LEU A 31 -17.92 11.14 -4.95
C LEU A 31 -17.39 10.48 -3.68
N ALA A 32 -18.19 10.44 -2.61
CA ALA A 32 -17.80 9.78 -1.36
C ALA A 32 -17.56 8.28 -1.58
N VAL A 33 -18.43 7.62 -2.35
CA VAL A 33 -18.26 6.20 -2.73
C VAL A 33 -16.96 6.01 -3.53
N GLN A 34 -16.71 6.84 -4.55
CA GLN A 34 -15.47 6.75 -5.35
C GLN A 34 -14.20 6.97 -4.51
N ASN A 35 -14.24 7.90 -3.55
CA ASN A 35 -13.09 8.16 -2.69
C ASN A 35 -12.83 6.98 -1.74
N ASN A 36 -13.89 6.39 -1.16
CA ASN A 36 -13.77 5.19 -0.34
C ASN A 36 -13.21 4.00 -1.14
N GLU A 37 -13.72 3.75 -2.34
CA GLU A 37 -13.20 2.70 -3.23
C GLU A 37 -11.72 2.92 -3.55
N GLU A 38 -11.32 4.16 -3.84
CA GLU A 38 -9.92 4.49 -4.11
C GLU A 38 -9.03 4.30 -2.87
N VAL A 39 -9.50 4.69 -1.69
CA VAL A 39 -8.79 4.49 -0.41
C VAL A 39 -8.65 3.00 -0.09
N GLU A 40 -9.71 2.22 -0.29
CA GLU A 40 -9.70 0.78 -0.07
C GLU A 40 -8.76 0.07 -1.05
N HIS A 41 -8.81 0.45 -2.33
CA HIS A 41 -7.92 -0.10 -3.35
C HIS A 41 -6.45 0.24 -3.05
N ARG A 42 -6.14 1.47 -2.64
CA ARG A 42 -4.79 1.87 -2.23
C ARG A 42 -4.35 1.07 -1.01
N SER A 43 -5.23 0.88 -0.03
CA SER A 43 -4.94 0.08 1.17
C SER A 43 -4.65 -1.39 0.84
N ALA A 44 -5.43 -1.99 -0.08
CA ALA A 44 -5.21 -3.34 -0.55
C ALA A 44 -3.85 -3.51 -1.25
N LEU A 45 -3.46 -2.54 -2.09
CA LEU A 45 -2.14 -2.53 -2.74
C LEU A 45 -1.01 -2.43 -1.72
N LEU A 46 -1.16 -1.59 -0.68
CA LEU A 46 -0.19 -1.49 0.40
C LEU A 46 -0.05 -2.83 1.16
N SER A 47 -1.17 -3.48 1.48
CA SER A 47 -1.16 -4.82 2.11
C SER A 47 -0.49 -5.87 1.23
N SER A 48 -0.82 -5.90 -0.07
CA SER A 48 -0.22 -6.83 -1.03
C SER A 48 1.28 -6.62 -1.21
N ALA A 49 1.77 -5.39 -1.06
CA ALA A 49 3.19 -5.09 -1.08
C ALA A 49 3.91 -5.44 0.24
N LEU A 50 3.21 -5.40 1.38
CA LEU A 50 3.78 -5.76 2.69
C LEU A 50 4.07 -7.26 2.81
N GLU A 51 3.20 -8.12 2.27
CA GLU A 51 3.36 -9.57 2.31
C GLU A 51 4.73 -10.07 1.78
N PRO A 52 5.18 -9.73 0.54
CA PRO A 52 6.47 -10.17 0.05
C PRO A 52 7.65 -9.56 0.84
N MET A 53 7.51 -8.35 1.38
CA MET A 53 8.56 -7.76 2.22
C MET A 53 8.78 -8.56 3.50
N ILE A 54 7.71 -9.02 4.15
CA ILE A 54 7.79 -9.86 5.36
C ILE A 54 8.51 -11.18 5.03
N ILE A 55 8.18 -11.82 3.90
CA ILE A 55 8.81 -13.08 3.48
C ILE A 55 10.31 -12.90 3.23
N ILE A 56 10.73 -11.82 2.54
CA ILE A 56 12.15 -11.51 2.30
C ILE A 56 12.88 -11.30 3.63
N PHE A 57 12.29 -10.53 4.55
CA PHE A 57 12.89 -10.27 5.86
C PHE A 57 13.04 -11.54 6.70
N LEU A 58 12.01 -12.38 6.73
CA LEU A 58 12.03 -13.68 7.42
C LEU A 58 13.10 -14.61 6.79
N GLY A 59 13.16 -14.67 5.46
CA GLY A 59 14.15 -15.46 4.73
C GLY A 59 15.58 -15.03 5.03
N LEU A 60 15.83 -13.73 5.18
CA LEU A 60 17.14 -13.20 5.55
C LEU A 60 17.53 -13.63 6.97
N ILE A 61 16.62 -13.49 7.95
CA ILE A 61 16.87 -13.92 9.33
C ILE A 61 17.17 -15.42 9.39
N VAL A 62 16.33 -16.24 8.76
CA VAL A 62 16.52 -17.69 8.73
C VAL A 62 17.84 -18.04 8.04
N GLY A 63 18.15 -17.42 6.90
CA GLY A 63 19.40 -17.63 6.18
C GLY A 63 20.65 -17.35 7.04
N VAL A 64 20.65 -16.24 7.78
CA VAL A 64 21.74 -15.90 8.71
C VAL A 64 21.87 -16.95 9.82
N ILE A 65 20.76 -17.41 10.40
CA ILE A 65 20.76 -18.44 11.43
C ILE A 65 21.35 -19.75 10.88
N LEU A 66 20.93 -20.18 9.69
CA LEU A 66 21.45 -21.40 9.07
C LEU A 66 22.95 -21.32 8.83
N VAL A 67 23.45 -20.20 8.30
CA VAL A 67 24.90 -20.01 8.12
C VAL A 67 25.64 -20.07 9.46
N ALA A 68 25.12 -19.39 10.49
CA ALA A 68 25.72 -19.40 11.83
C ALA A 68 25.75 -20.79 12.46
N MET A 69 24.75 -21.64 12.18
CA MET A 69 24.70 -23.02 12.70
C MET A 69 25.56 -23.99 11.90
N TYR A 70 25.62 -23.87 10.56
CA TYR A 70 26.34 -24.83 9.72
C TYR A 70 27.83 -24.49 9.54
N LEU A 71 28.21 -23.21 9.56
CA LEU A 71 29.62 -22.80 9.48
C LEU A 71 30.53 -23.48 10.54
N PRO A 72 30.17 -23.53 11.85
CA PRO A 72 31.01 -24.20 12.83
C PRO A 72 31.08 -25.71 12.61
N LEU A 73 30.03 -26.35 12.08
CA LEU A 73 30.08 -27.77 11.72
C LEU A 73 31.10 -28.02 10.61
N PHE A 74 31.18 -27.14 9.62
CA PHE A 74 32.17 -27.23 8.55
C PHE A 74 33.60 -27.02 9.06
N GLN A 75 33.81 -26.04 9.94
CA GLN A 75 35.11 -25.78 10.57
C GLN A 75 35.56 -26.94 11.46
N LEU A 76 34.64 -27.53 12.23
CA LEU A 76 34.91 -28.74 13.00
C LEU A 76 35.31 -29.87 12.05
N SER A 77 34.50 -30.20 11.05
CA SER A 77 34.80 -31.27 10.07
C SER A 77 36.17 -31.12 9.40
N THR A 78 36.64 -29.90 9.17
CA THR A 78 37.95 -29.64 8.54
C THR A 78 39.12 -29.88 9.52
N ASN A 79 38.91 -29.66 10.82
CA ASN A 79 39.96 -29.80 11.84
C ASN A 79 40.11 -31.23 12.40
N ILE A 80 39.10 -32.10 12.20
CA ILE A 80 39.13 -33.52 12.59
C ILE A 80 39.53 -34.47 11.44
N GLY A 81 39.83 -33.93 10.25
CA GLY A 81 40.38 -34.66 9.10
C GLY A 81 41.88 -34.51 8.95
#